data_AF-A0A7S4VTZ4-F1
#
_entry.id   AF-A0A7S4VTZ4-F1
#
_cell.length_a   1.000
_cell.length_b   1.000
_cell.length_c   1.000
_cell.angle_alpha   90.00
_cell.angle_beta   90.00
_cell.angle_gamma   90.00
#
_symmetry.space_group_name_H-M   'P 1'
#
loop_
_entity.id
_entity.type
_entity.pdbx_description
1 polymer ?
#
loop_
_entity_poly.entity_id
_entity_poly.type
_entity_poly.pdbx_seq_one_letter_code
_entity_poly.pdbx_strand_id
1 'polypeptide(L)'
;MSKKSHQYLDSELEVYPFAGVNDYVQRCTERNLYVGGGDWIQDGCPYDGNQCGVGLMLDSDLEYGESYPCATFASPALCKNSKAGCKFQVVNVEVWTLTPCSSLSAAVSLESHKSFVASNSVTG
;
A
#
# COMPACT_ATOMS: atom_id res chain seq x y z
N MET A 1 23.35 9.88 36.20
CA MET A 1 22.14 9.26 35.61
C MET A 1 21.66 10.14 34.47
N SER A 2 21.95 9.76 33.23
CA SER A 2 21.51 10.52 32.04
C SER A 2 20.16 9.96 31.58
N LYS A 3 19.14 10.82 31.54
CA LYS A 3 17.86 10.52 30.88
C LYS A 3 18.15 10.41 29.38
N LYS A 4 18.23 9.19 28.85
CA LYS A 4 18.17 8.98 27.41
C LYS A 4 16.72 9.24 26.98
N SER A 5 16.51 10.45 26.47
CA SER A 5 15.30 10.82 25.74
C SER A 5 15.04 9.77 24.66
N HIS A 6 13.80 9.28 24.61
CA HIS A 6 13.25 8.45 23.54
C HIS A 6 13.50 9.15 22.20
N GLN A 7 14.59 8.76 21.57
CA GLN A 7 14.95 9.15 20.22
C GLN A 7 13.93 8.43 19.34
N TYR A 8 12.86 9.13 18.97
CA TYR A 8 12.05 8.76 17.82
C TYR A 8 13.05 8.53 16.69
N LEU A 9 13.20 7.28 16.29
CA LEU A 9 13.95 6.92 15.10
C LEU A 9 13.25 7.65 13.96
N ASP A 10 13.84 8.76 13.51
CA ASP A 10 13.53 9.41 12.24
C ASP A 10 13.59 8.33 11.18
N SER A 11 12.44 7.74 10.90
CA SER A 11 12.25 6.94 9.71
C SER A 11 11.95 8.01 8.68
N GLU A 12 12.95 8.39 7.88
CA GLU A 12 12.73 9.31 6.76
C GLU A 12 11.58 8.72 5.93
N LEU A 13 10.41 9.37 6.00
CA LEU A 13 9.24 8.95 5.24
C LEU A 13 9.51 9.30 3.79
N GLU A 14 9.70 8.27 2.97
CA GLU A 14 9.86 8.43 1.54
C GLU A 14 8.54 8.17 0.82
N VAL A 15 8.18 9.07 -0.08
CA VAL A 15 6.93 9.02 -0.84
C VAL A 15 7.26 8.89 -2.32
N TYR A 16 6.70 7.86 -2.95
CA TYR A 16 6.90 7.55 -4.37
C TYR A 16 5.61 7.85 -5.15
N PRO A 17 5.47 9.05 -5.74
CA PRO A 17 4.28 9.41 -6.50
C PRO A 17 4.19 8.63 -7.82
N PHE A 18 3.01 8.65 -8.44
CA PHE A 18 2.81 8.07 -9.77
C PHE A 18 3.78 8.68 -10.80
N ALA A 19 4.53 7.83 -11.49
CA ALA A 19 5.57 8.24 -12.44
C ALA A 19 5.04 8.60 -13.84
N GLY A 20 3.77 8.32 -14.14
CA GLY A 20 3.16 8.67 -15.44
C GLY A 20 3.59 7.80 -16.61
N VAL A 21 4.16 6.62 -16.37
CA VAL A 21 4.76 5.76 -17.41
C VAL A 21 3.88 4.58 -17.85
N ASN A 22 2.89 4.20 -17.06
CA ASN A 22 1.91 3.14 -17.36
C ASN A 22 0.69 3.26 -16.42
N ASP A 23 -0.36 2.47 -16.61
CA ASP A 23 -1.59 2.53 -15.79
C ASP A 23 -1.73 1.37 -14.77
N TYR A 24 -0.64 0.67 -14.44
CA TYR A 24 -0.66 -0.52 -13.57
C TYR A 24 -0.66 -0.15 -12.07
N VAL A 25 -1.56 0.76 -11.68
CA VAL A 25 -1.63 1.35 -10.33
C VAL A 25 -2.09 0.33 -9.28
N GLN A 26 -3.14 -0.44 -9.57
CA GLN A 26 -3.68 -1.43 -8.64
C GLN A 26 -4.31 -2.61 -9.37
N ARG A 27 -4.27 -3.79 -8.75
CA ARG A 27 -4.99 -4.98 -9.19
C ARG A 27 -5.39 -5.80 -7.99
N CYS A 28 -6.64 -6.21 -7.92
CA CYS A 28 -7.12 -7.15 -6.90
C CYS A 28 -7.59 -8.43 -7.59
N THR A 29 -7.24 -9.56 -7.02
CA THR A 29 -7.68 -10.90 -7.45
C THR A 29 -8.14 -11.68 -6.23
N GLU A 30 -8.76 -12.84 -6.42
CA GLU A 30 -9.14 -13.73 -5.31
C GLU A 30 -7.94 -14.16 -4.44
N ARG A 31 -6.72 -14.08 -4.98
CA ARG A 31 -5.51 -14.59 -4.31
C ARG A 31 -4.62 -13.50 -3.75
N ASN A 32 -4.68 -12.29 -4.30
CA ASN A 32 -3.69 -11.26 -4.01
C ASN A 32 -4.24 -9.86 -4.30
N LEU A 33 -3.80 -8.91 -3.49
CA LEU A 33 -3.88 -7.46 -3.73
C LEU A 33 -2.53 -6.96 -4.21
N TYR A 34 -2.50 -6.21 -5.30
CA TYR A 34 -1.31 -5.61 -5.89
C TYR A 34 -1.44 -4.09 -5.99
N VAL A 35 -0.37 -3.38 -5.65
CA VAL A 35 -0.23 -1.93 -5.82
C VAL A 35 1.10 -1.64 -6.53
N GLY A 36 1.01 -1.03 -7.71
CA GLY A 36 2.13 -0.71 -8.57
C GLY A 36 2.70 -1.93 -9.30
N GLY A 37 2.93 -1.80 -10.60
CA GLY A 37 3.59 -2.81 -11.41
C GLY A 37 4.44 -2.20 -12.51
N GLY A 38 4.44 -2.88 -13.65
CA GLY A 38 5.09 -2.44 -14.88
C GLY A 38 6.57 -2.77 -14.93
N ASP A 39 7.02 -2.95 -16.16
CA ASP A 39 8.40 -3.26 -16.47
C ASP A 39 9.16 -1.97 -16.71
N TRP A 40 10.35 -1.89 -16.16
CA TRP A 40 11.31 -0.88 -16.55
C TRP A 40 11.78 -1.19 -17.97
N ILE A 41 11.86 -0.16 -18.82
CA ILE A 41 12.56 -0.29 -20.10
C ILE A 41 14.01 -0.72 -19.77
N GLN A 42 14.57 -1.65 -20.54
CA GLN A 42 15.93 -2.17 -20.35
C GLN A 42 16.92 -0.99 -20.15
N ASP A 43 17.74 -1.06 -19.10
CA ASP A 43 18.66 0.01 -18.60
C ASP A 43 18.01 1.26 -17.96
N GLY A 44 16.69 1.30 -17.82
CA GLY A 44 15.95 2.38 -17.17
C GLY A 44 15.68 2.19 -15.66
N CYS A 45 15.87 0.98 -15.13
CA CYS A 45 15.71 0.72 -13.70
C CYS A 45 16.96 1.19 -12.93
N PRO A 46 16.84 2.16 -12.00
CA PRO A 46 17.98 2.60 -11.20
C PRO A 46 18.36 1.61 -10.07
N TYR A 47 17.64 0.49 -9.95
CA TYR A 47 17.79 -0.47 -8.86
C TYR A 47 18.37 -1.79 -9.35
N ASP A 48 19.33 -2.33 -8.58
CA ASP A 48 20.02 -3.58 -8.89
C ASP A 48 19.10 -4.79 -8.68
N GLY A 49 18.92 -5.60 -9.73
CA GLY A 49 18.19 -6.86 -9.67
C GLY A 49 16.68 -6.69 -9.85
N ASN A 50 16.16 -7.30 -10.91
CA ASN A 50 14.78 -7.28 -11.40
C ASN A 50 14.31 -5.97 -12.05
N GLN A 51 14.15 -6.03 -13.38
CA GLN A 51 13.57 -4.97 -14.23
C GLN A 51 12.03 -4.98 -14.19
N CYS A 52 11.43 -5.96 -13.51
CA CYS A 52 10.01 -6.25 -13.51
C CYS A 52 9.59 -6.59 -12.09
N GLY A 53 8.56 -5.93 -11.54
CA GLY A 53 8.17 -6.15 -10.17
C GLY A 53 6.84 -5.50 -9.81
N VAL A 54 6.27 -5.97 -8.70
CA VAL A 54 5.12 -5.34 -8.04
C VAL A 54 5.62 -4.47 -6.89
N GLY A 55 5.16 -3.22 -6.82
CA GLY A 55 5.54 -2.29 -5.75
C GLY A 55 5.17 -2.83 -4.37
N LEU A 56 3.95 -3.34 -4.23
CA LEU A 56 3.46 -4.02 -3.03
C LEU A 56 2.46 -5.10 -3.43
N MET A 57 2.62 -6.30 -2.89
CA MET A 57 1.67 -7.39 -2.99
C MET A 57 1.36 -7.93 -1.59
N LEU A 58 0.09 -8.17 -1.33
CA LEU A 58 -0.40 -8.92 -0.16
C LEU A 58 -1.17 -10.14 -0.66
N ASP A 59 -1.00 -11.28 0.01
CA ASP A 59 -1.78 -12.47 -0.27
C ASP A 59 -3.24 -12.34 0.23
N SER A 60 -4.07 -13.31 -0.12
CA SER A 60 -5.51 -13.32 0.20
C SER A 60 -5.79 -13.42 1.69
N ASP A 61 -4.87 -14.04 2.44
CA ASP A 61 -5.01 -14.23 3.88
C ASP A 61 -4.46 -13.02 4.66
N LEU A 62 -3.85 -12.06 3.96
CA LEU A 62 -3.19 -10.88 4.53
C LEU A 62 -2.12 -11.24 5.57
N GLU A 63 -1.47 -12.39 5.41
CA GLU A 63 -0.43 -12.89 6.31
C GLU A 63 0.97 -12.62 5.76
N TYR A 64 1.11 -12.65 4.43
CA TYR A 64 2.40 -12.46 3.76
C TYR A 64 2.28 -11.44 2.64
N GLY A 65 3.43 -10.85 2.31
CA GLY A 65 3.52 -9.95 1.18
C GLY A 65 4.90 -9.94 0.54
N GLU A 66 4.94 -9.34 -0.64
CA GLU A 66 6.17 -9.11 -1.39
C GLU A 66 6.23 -7.66 -1.87
N SER A 67 7.44 -7.14 -2.01
CA SER A 67 7.67 -5.82 -2.60
C SER A 67 8.94 -5.86 -3.45
N TYR A 68 8.85 -5.30 -4.65
CA TYR A 68 9.92 -5.20 -5.62
C TYR A 68 9.99 -3.78 -6.18
N PRO A 69 11.11 -3.40 -6.80
CA PRO A 69 11.13 -2.20 -7.60
C PRO A 69 10.01 -2.21 -8.66
N CYS A 70 9.34 -1.07 -8.87
CA CYS A 70 8.25 -0.99 -9.84
C CYS A 70 8.31 0.29 -10.67
N ALA A 71 8.01 0.17 -11.96
CA ALA A 71 8.06 1.30 -12.89
C ALA A 71 6.93 2.31 -12.63
N THR A 72 5.75 1.84 -12.20
CA THR A 72 4.56 2.68 -11.97
C THR A 72 4.82 3.86 -11.01
N PHE A 73 5.61 3.64 -9.96
CA PHE A 73 5.91 4.64 -8.93
C PHE A 73 7.38 5.04 -8.88
N ALA A 74 8.21 4.46 -9.76
CA ALA A 74 9.66 4.57 -9.70
C ALA A 74 10.28 4.21 -8.32
N SER A 75 9.59 3.35 -7.56
CA SER A 75 9.99 2.97 -6.20
C SER A 75 10.98 1.81 -6.21
N PRO A 76 11.87 1.70 -5.20
CA PRO A 76 12.58 0.47 -4.90
C PRO A 76 11.62 -0.53 -4.23
N ALA A 77 12.16 -1.68 -3.82
CA ALA A 77 11.47 -2.52 -2.85
C ALA A 77 11.35 -1.78 -1.50
N LEU A 78 10.21 -1.93 -0.83
CA LEU A 78 9.83 -1.15 0.35
C LEU A 78 10.35 -1.72 1.67
N CYS A 79 10.93 -2.93 1.66
CA CYS A 79 11.59 -3.47 2.86
C CYS A 79 13.05 -3.03 2.96
N LYS A 80 13.52 -2.87 4.19
CA LYS A 80 14.93 -2.57 4.47
C LYS A 80 15.86 -3.62 3.85
N ASN A 81 16.96 -3.14 3.27
CA ASN A 81 18.11 -3.94 2.81
C ASN A 81 17.89 -4.87 1.61
N SER A 82 16.84 -4.70 0.80
CA SER A 82 16.77 -5.40 -0.49
C SER A 82 16.59 -4.44 -1.65
N LYS A 83 17.64 -4.31 -2.48
CA LYS A 83 17.54 -3.60 -3.75
C LYS A 83 16.78 -4.39 -4.82
N ALA A 84 16.76 -5.73 -4.68
CA ALA A 84 16.25 -6.65 -5.69
C ALA A 84 14.82 -7.16 -5.43
N GLY A 85 14.26 -6.89 -4.23
CA GLY A 85 12.95 -7.38 -3.80
C GLY A 85 12.96 -8.08 -2.44
N CYS A 86 11.85 -7.99 -1.71
CA CYS A 86 11.72 -8.56 -0.38
C CYS A 86 10.39 -9.29 -0.20
N LYS A 87 10.41 -10.30 0.67
CA LYS A 87 9.21 -10.92 1.22
C LYS A 87 9.10 -10.53 2.69
N PHE A 88 7.89 -10.35 3.18
CA PHE A 88 7.63 -9.96 4.55
C PHE A 88 6.39 -10.65 5.11
N GLN A 89 6.32 -10.73 6.44
CA GLN A 89 5.13 -11.14 7.15
C GLN A 89 4.37 -9.89 7.59
N VAL A 90 3.05 -9.95 7.43
CA VAL A 90 2.14 -8.89 7.82
C VAL A 90 1.81 -9.07 9.30
N VAL A 91 2.07 -8.02 10.10
CA VAL A 91 1.68 -8.00 11.52
C VAL A 91 0.31 -7.37 11.71
N ASN A 92 0.01 -6.33 10.93
CA ASN A 92 -1.27 -5.62 10.94
C ASN A 92 -1.48 -4.92 9.59
N VAL A 93 -2.74 -4.78 9.17
CA VAL A 93 -3.15 -3.97 8.01
C VAL A 93 -4.23 -3.01 8.46
N GLU A 94 -4.04 -1.73 8.15
CA GLU A 94 -5.04 -0.70 8.42
C GLU A 94 -5.45 -0.05 7.11
N VAL A 95 -6.75 0.05 6.87
CA VAL A 95 -7.32 0.75 5.72
C VAL A 95 -8.10 1.94 6.23
N TRP A 96 -7.59 3.13 5.92
CA TRP A 96 -8.19 4.40 6.33
C TRP A 96 -8.98 4.99 5.16
N THR A 97 -10.14 5.56 5.45
CA THR A 97 -10.98 6.25 4.46
C THR A 97 -11.26 7.68 4.89
N LEU A 98 -11.60 8.53 3.92
CA LEU A 98 -12.03 9.89 4.18
C LEU A 98 -13.54 9.97 4.14
N THR A 99 -14.12 10.77 5.03
CA THR A 99 -15.55 11.11 4.98
C THR A 99 -15.76 12.37 4.14
N PRO A 100 -16.79 12.43 3.28
CA PRO A 100 -17.15 13.67 2.58
C PRO A 100 -17.76 14.71 3.53
N CYS A 101 -18.00 14.35 4.79
CA CYS A 101 -18.62 15.22 5.77
C CYS A 101 -17.59 16.18 6.38
N SER A 102 -17.96 17.45 6.48
CA SER A 102 -17.16 18.48 7.15
C SER A 102 -17.34 18.52 8.67
N SER A 103 -18.20 17.67 9.23
CA SER A 103 -18.44 17.57 10.67
C SER A 103 -18.63 16.12 11.12
N LEU A 104 -18.28 15.86 12.39
CA LEU A 104 -18.44 14.54 13.00
C LEU A 104 -19.91 14.09 13.01
N SER A 105 -20.85 14.98 13.35
CA SER A 105 -22.27 14.65 13.39
C SER A 105 -22.82 14.22 12.03
N ALA A 106 -22.42 14.93 10.96
CA ALA A 106 -22.81 14.54 9.60
C ALA A 106 -22.18 13.20 9.19
N ALA A 107 -20.91 12.95 9.55
CA ALA A 107 -20.24 11.69 9.27
C ALA A 107 -20.94 10.52 9.99
N VAL A 108 -21.26 10.67 11.28
CA VAL A 108 -21.99 9.65 12.05
C VAL A 108 -23.36 9.37 11.45
N SER A 109 -24.09 10.40 11.04
CA SER A 109 -25.40 10.24 10.40
C SER A 109 -25.28 9.50 9.06
N LEU A 110 -24.29 9.82 8.23
CA LEU A 110 -24.04 9.16 6.95
C LEU A 110 -23.70 7.67 7.12
N GLU A 111 -22.79 7.35 8.03
CA GLU A 111 -22.36 5.95 8.27
C GLU A 111 -23.48 5.10 8.90
N SER A 112 -24.31 5.71 9.77
CA SER A 112 -25.50 5.05 10.31
C SER A 112 -26.50 4.70 9.20
N HIS A 113 -26.70 5.62 8.24
CA HIS A 113 -27.60 5.39 7.11
C HIS A 113 -27.09 4.29 6.17
N LYS A 114 -25.80 4.31 5.82
CA LYS A 114 -25.18 3.25 4.99
C LYS A 114 -25.33 1.87 5.63
N SER A 115 -25.10 1.78 6.95
CA SER A 115 -25.23 0.54 7.71
C SER A 115 -26.65 -0.02 7.63
N PHE A 116 -27.67 0.82 7.79
CA PHE A 116 -29.08 0.44 7.69
C PHE A 116 -29.46 -0.06 6.29
N VAL A 117 -28.98 0.60 5.23
CA VAL A 117 -29.26 0.17 3.86
C VAL A 117 -28.60 -1.18 3.57
N ALA A 118 -27.33 -1.34 3.95
CA ALA A 118 -26.58 -2.59 3.74
C ALA A 118 -27.20 -3.78 4.47
N SER A 119 -27.67 -3.61 5.71
CA SER A 119 -28.34 -4.67 6.47
C SER A 119 -29.66 -5.11 5.85
N ASN A 120 -30.39 -4.19 5.23
CA ASN A 120 -31.72 -4.47 4.66
C ASN A 120 -31.67 -4.92 3.19
N SER A 121 -30.53 -4.79 2.52
CA SER A 121 -30.34 -5.29 1.14
C SER A 121 -30.03 -6.79 1.06
N VAL A 122 -29.76 -7.48 2.18
CA VAL A 122 -29.44 -8.92 2.21
C VAL A 122 -30.71 -9.81 2.28
N THR A 123 -31.91 -9.21 2.33
CA THR A 123 -33.19 -9.92 2.44
C THR A 123 -34.07 -9.88 1.19
N GLY A 124 -33.48 -9.67 0.00
CA GLY A 124 -34.20 -9.65 -1.29
C GLY A 124 -33.88 -10.85 -2.17
#